data_AF-A0A251U8Z3-F1
#
_entry.id   AF-A0A251U8Z3-F1
#
_cell.length_a   1.000
_cell.length_b   1.000
_cell.length_c   1.000
_cell.angle_alpha   90.00
_cell.angle_beta   90.00
_cell.angle_gamma   90.00
#
_symmetry.space_group_name_H-M   'P 1'
#
loop_
_entity.id
_entity.type
_entity.pdbx_description
1 polymer ?
#
loop_
_entity_poly.entity_id
_entity_poly.type
_entity_poly.pdbx_seq_one_letter_code
_entity_poly.pdbx_strand_id
1 'polypeptide(L)'
;MESLEHAMKSGAVNCDAYHMTDPRFDVLGVSSCIQSSLEDAGVSPEEVNYINAHATSTLVGDLAEVNAVKKVFKSTDGIKMNSTKSMIGHCLGAAGGLEAIATVKAIQTGWLHPTLNQFVCFIHVLYKLNSP
;
A
#
# COMPACT_ATOMS: atom_id res chain seq x y z
N MET A 1 -6.37 16.52 16.43
CA MET A 1 -4.97 16.38 16.90
C MET A 1 -4.62 14.90 17.11
N GLU A 2 -5.58 14.06 17.50
CA GLU A 2 -5.44 12.58 17.55
C GLU A 2 -5.10 11.89 16.20
N SER A 3 -5.43 12.50 15.05
CA SER A 3 -5.23 11.85 13.74
C SER A 3 -3.77 11.68 13.31
N LEU A 4 -2.82 12.41 13.91
CA LEU A 4 -1.39 12.33 13.53
C LEU A 4 -0.57 11.43 14.46
N GLU A 5 -0.99 11.17 15.70
CA GLU A 5 -0.31 10.21 16.57
C GLU A 5 -0.39 8.77 16.02
N HIS A 6 -1.38 8.49 15.16
CA HIS A 6 -1.48 7.22 14.44
C HIS A 6 -0.70 7.15 13.12
N ALA A 7 -0.17 8.27 12.61
CA ALA A 7 0.28 8.35 11.22
C ALA A 7 1.56 7.57 10.92
N MET A 8 2.40 7.30 11.93
CA MET A 8 3.58 6.43 11.81
C MET A 8 3.78 5.68 13.12
N LYS A 9 3.10 4.54 13.27
CA LYS A 9 3.21 3.68 14.46
C LYS A 9 4.33 2.64 14.37
N SER A 10 4.75 2.24 13.16
CA SER A 10 5.62 1.07 12.98
C SER A 10 6.27 1.01 11.60
N GLY A 11 7.14 0.03 11.40
CA GLY A 11 7.63 -0.36 10.08
C GLY A 11 8.38 -1.70 10.10
N ALA A 12 8.46 -2.35 8.95
CA ALA A 12 9.24 -3.59 8.79
C ALA A 12 10.06 -3.55 7.50
N VAL A 13 11.19 -4.25 7.51
CA VAL A 13 12.05 -4.44 6.34
C VAL A 13 12.50 -5.89 6.33
N ASN A 14 12.43 -6.53 5.16
CA ASN A 14 12.96 -7.87 4.95
C ASN A 14 13.58 -8.00 3.55
N CYS A 15 14.12 -9.18 3.26
CA CYS A 15 14.66 -9.54 1.95
C CYS A 15 14.19 -10.98 1.62
N ASP A 16 13.71 -11.19 0.41
CA ASP A 16 13.19 -12.50 -0.01
C ASP A 16 14.26 -13.46 -0.56
N ALA A 17 15.45 -12.92 -0.92
CA ALA A 17 16.65 -13.62 -1.35
C ALA A 17 16.41 -14.73 -2.40
N TYR A 18 15.45 -14.52 -3.29
CA TYR A 18 14.96 -15.57 -4.20
C TYR A 18 15.42 -15.42 -5.64
N HIS A 19 15.24 -14.23 -6.21
CA HIS A 19 15.61 -13.91 -7.58
C HIS A 19 16.12 -12.46 -7.65
N MET A 20 16.89 -12.13 -8.68
CA MET A 20 17.50 -10.79 -8.78
C MET A 20 16.46 -9.67 -8.93
N THR A 21 15.35 -9.95 -9.62
CA THR A 21 14.33 -8.94 -9.96
C THR A 21 12.90 -9.38 -9.69
N ASP A 22 12.66 -10.69 -9.59
CA ASP A 22 11.31 -11.22 -9.63
C ASP A 22 10.90 -11.59 -8.20
N PRO A 23 9.73 -11.17 -7.74
CA PRO A 23 9.25 -11.57 -6.44
C PRO A 23 9.01 -13.08 -6.41
N ARG A 24 9.09 -13.65 -5.21
CA ARG A 24 8.69 -15.05 -4.99
C ARG A 24 7.24 -15.30 -5.42
N PHE A 25 7.01 -16.41 -6.10
CA PHE A 25 5.66 -16.83 -6.52
C PHE A 25 4.70 -17.07 -5.34
N ASP A 26 5.24 -17.50 -4.19
CA ASP A 26 4.49 -17.79 -2.96
C ASP A 26 4.18 -16.53 -2.11
N VAL A 27 4.65 -15.37 -2.60
CA VAL A 27 4.52 -14.04 -2.01
C VAL A 27 4.97 -13.92 -0.55
N LEU A 28 5.80 -14.85 -0.07
CA LEU A 28 6.21 -14.90 1.34
C LEU A 28 7.00 -13.66 1.76
N GLY A 29 7.85 -13.12 0.88
CA GLY A 29 8.61 -11.90 1.17
C GLY A 29 7.70 -10.73 1.52
N VAL A 30 6.83 -10.34 0.58
CA VAL A 30 5.92 -9.20 0.77
C VAL A 30 4.92 -9.44 1.90
N SER A 31 4.29 -10.63 1.96
CA SER A 31 3.28 -10.91 2.99
C SER A 31 3.85 -10.95 4.41
N SER A 32 5.05 -11.53 4.61
CA SER A 32 5.70 -11.52 5.92
C SER A 32 6.15 -10.12 6.35
N CYS A 33 6.55 -9.27 5.42
CA CYS A 33 6.90 -7.88 5.71
C CYS A 33 5.67 -7.11 6.22
N ILE A 34 4.53 -7.25 5.52
CA ILE A 34 3.27 -6.61 5.94
C ILE A 34 2.85 -7.14 7.33
N GLN A 35 2.88 -8.46 7.56
CA GLN A 35 2.54 -9.05 8.86
C GLN A 35 3.45 -8.52 9.98
N SER A 36 4.76 -8.49 9.77
CA SER A 36 5.72 -7.96 10.74
C SER A 36 5.46 -6.48 11.05
N SER A 37 5.07 -5.69 10.05
CA SER A 37 4.73 -4.27 10.24
C SER A 37 3.44 -4.08 11.04
N LEU A 38 2.45 -4.95 10.88
CA LEU A 38 1.21 -4.94 11.66
C LEU A 38 1.46 -5.37 13.11
N GLU A 39 2.28 -6.39 13.31
CA GLU A 39 2.72 -6.86 14.63
C GLU A 39 3.50 -5.78 15.39
N ASP A 40 4.46 -5.12 14.73
CA ASP A 40 5.22 -3.99 15.29
C ASP A 40 4.30 -2.80 15.63
N ALA A 41 3.22 -2.59 14.85
CA ALA A 41 2.23 -1.55 15.13
C ALA A 41 1.29 -1.87 16.30
N GLY A 42 1.16 -3.15 16.65
CA GLY A 42 0.06 -3.66 17.46
C GLY A 42 -1.32 -3.41 16.84
N VAL A 43 -1.42 -3.45 15.50
CA VAL A 43 -2.65 -3.17 14.74
C VAL A 43 -3.17 -4.45 14.11
N SER A 44 -4.46 -4.73 14.25
CA SER A 44 -5.08 -5.89 13.61
C SER A 44 -5.27 -5.63 12.10
N PRO A 45 -5.19 -6.68 11.25
CA PRO A 45 -5.43 -6.52 9.80
C PRO A 45 -6.79 -5.88 9.48
N GLU A 46 -7.81 -6.10 10.31
CA GLU A 46 -9.17 -5.57 10.15
C GLU A 46 -9.28 -4.07 10.42
N GLU A 47 -8.30 -3.46 11.11
CA GLU A 47 -8.25 -2.03 11.37
C GLU A 47 -7.67 -1.24 10.18
N VAL A 48 -7.02 -1.92 9.23
CA VAL A 48 -6.45 -1.28 8.03
C VAL A 48 -7.54 -1.02 7.01
N ASN A 49 -7.71 0.24 6.62
CA ASN A 49 -8.72 0.66 5.65
C ASN A 49 -8.13 1.31 4.39
N TYR A 50 -6.81 1.48 4.32
CA TYR A 50 -6.14 2.11 3.20
C TYR A 50 -4.71 1.59 3.00
N ILE A 51 -4.36 1.37 1.73
CA ILE A 51 -3.03 0.95 1.27
C ILE A 51 -2.58 1.86 0.12
N ASN A 52 -1.44 2.55 0.29
CA ASN A 52 -0.73 3.16 -0.83
C ASN A 52 0.29 2.16 -1.36
N ALA A 53 0.01 1.58 -2.52
CA ALA A 53 0.72 0.45 -3.09
C ALA A 53 2.03 0.84 -3.76
N HIS A 54 3.00 -0.07 -3.72
CA HIS A 54 4.24 0.05 -4.45
C HIS A 54 4.01 0.13 -5.97
N ALA A 55 3.19 -0.77 -6.54
CA ALA A 55 2.64 -0.72 -7.89
C ALA A 55 3.54 -0.04 -8.95
N THR A 56 4.61 -0.71 -9.34
CA THR A 56 5.59 -0.22 -10.31
C THR A 56 5.17 -0.42 -11.76
N SER A 57 3.94 -0.88 -12.00
CA SER A 57 3.42 -1.22 -13.33
C SER A 57 4.18 -2.39 -13.96
N THR A 58 4.69 -3.29 -13.13
CA THR A 58 5.33 -4.53 -13.55
C THR A 58 4.36 -5.68 -13.35
N LEU A 59 4.06 -6.44 -14.39
CA LEU A 59 3.02 -7.49 -14.32
C LEU A 59 3.26 -8.45 -13.16
N VAL A 60 4.49 -8.94 -13.00
CA VAL A 60 4.83 -9.92 -11.94
C VAL A 60 4.82 -9.26 -10.56
N GLY A 61 5.38 -8.05 -10.44
CA GLY A 61 5.43 -7.30 -9.17
C GLY A 61 4.05 -6.91 -8.65
N ASP A 62 3.20 -6.35 -9.51
CA ASP A 62 1.86 -5.89 -9.13
C ASP A 62 0.96 -7.09 -8.77
N LEU A 63 1.07 -8.22 -9.47
CA LEU A 63 0.38 -9.46 -9.11
C LEU A 63 0.86 -10.01 -7.77
N ALA A 64 2.17 -10.00 -7.50
CA ALA A 64 2.72 -10.45 -6.23
C ALA A 64 2.26 -9.55 -5.06
N GLU A 65 2.21 -8.24 -5.26
CA GLU A 65 1.72 -7.28 -4.27
C GLU A 65 0.25 -7.53 -3.94
N VAL A 66 -0.63 -7.64 -4.94
CA VAL A 66 -2.06 -7.93 -4.73
C VAL A 66 -2.28 -9.28 -4.04
N ASN A 67 -1.52 -10.30 -4.43
CA ASN A 67 -1.61 -11.63 -3.81
C ASN A 67 -1.12 -11.61 -2.35
N ALA A 68 -0.08 -10.82 -2.05
CA ALA A 68 0.39 -10.63 -0.68
C ALA A 68 -0.66 -9.93 0.18
N VAL A 69 -1.29 -8.86 -0.33
CA VAL A 69 -2.40 -8.18 0.35
C VAL A 69 -3.54 -9.15 0.64
N LYS A 70 -4.02 -9.90 -0.36
CA LYS A 70 -5.08 -10.91 -0.17
C LYS A 70 -4.70 -12.03 0.81
N LYS A 71 -3.41 -12.35 0.93
CA LYS A 71 -2.92 -13.35 1.87
C LYS A 71 -2.93 -12.86 3.31
N VAL A 72 -2.65 -11.57 3.54
CA VAL A 72 -2.60 -10.96 4.88
C VAL A 72 -4.00 -10.51 5.33
N PHE A 73 -4.71 -9.80 4.46
CA PHE A 73 -6.05 -9.26 4.73
C PHE A 73 -7.10 -10.24 4.23
N LYS A 74 -7.58 -11.12 5.13
CA LYS A 74 -8.53 -12.20 4.84
C LYS A 74 -9.82 -11.73 4.15
N SER A 75 -10.26 -10.51 4.45
CA SER A 75 -11.21 -9.76 3.64
C SER A 75 -10.56 -8.44 3.24
N THR A 76 -10.71 -8.07 1.98
CA THR A 76 -10.31 -6.76 1.45
C THR A 76 -11.51 -5.81 1.33
N ASP A 77 -12.68 -6.20 1.83
CA ASP A 77 -13.88 -5.39 1.78
C ASP A 77 -13.66 -4.12 2.62
N GLY A 78 -13.84 -2.96 2.00
CA GLY A 78 -13.62 -1.67 2.65
C GLY A 78 -12.17 -1.17 2.64
N ILE A 79 -11.19 -1.99 2.24
CA ILE A 79 -9.80 -1.54 2.05
C ILE A 79 -9.69 -0.77 0.74
N LYS A 80 -9.33 0.51 0.83
CA LYS A 80 -9.05 1.36 -0.33
C LYS A 80 -7.58 1.19 -0.72
N MET A 81 -7.28 1.02 -2.00
CA MET A 81 -5.90 0.87 -2.49
C MET A 81 -5.65 1.77 -3.69
N ASN A 82 -4.55 2.53 -3.68
CA ASN A 82 -4.12 3.37 -4.80
C ASN A 82 -2.60 3.31 -4.99
N SER A 83 -2.06 4.06 -5.96
CA SER A 83 -0.60 4.21 -6.14
C SER A 83 -0.21 5.62 -6.53
N THR A 84 0.63 6.25 -5.72
CA THR A 84 1.15 7.61 -6.00
C THR A 84 2.02 7.62 -7.26
N LYS A 85 2.72 6.52 -7.56
CA LYS A 85 3.60 6.41 -8.75
C LYS A 85 2.85 6.63 -10.06
N SER A 86 1.56 6.33 -10.09
CA SER A 86 0.72 6.59 -11.28
C SER A 86 0.65 8.07 -11.67
N MET A 87 0.84 8.99 -10.72
CA MET A 87 0.77 10.44 -10.95
C MET A 87 2.14 11.10 -11.14
N ILE A 88 3.17 10.61 -10.45
CA ILE A 88 4.48 11.28 -10.38
C ILE A 88 5.64 10.42 -10.90
N GLY A 89 5.36 9.20 -11.36
CA GLY A 89 6.35 8.22 -11.77
C GLY A 89 7.06 7.53 -10.60
N HIS A 90 7.97 6.61 -10.93
CA HIS A 90 8.77 5.93 -9.93
C HIS A 90 10.02 6.75 -9.58
N CYS A 91 9.94 7.53 -8.50
CA CYS A 91 11.04 8.40 -8.05
C CYS A 91 12.22 7.65 -7.39
N LEU A 92 12.45 6.38 -7.73
CA LEU A 92 13.55 5.54 -7.24
C LEU A 92 13.74 5.65 -5.72
N GLY A 93 14.92 6.04 -5.25
CA GLY A 93 15.24 6.17 -3.82
C GLY A 93 14.37 7.16 -3.06
N ALA A 94 13.69 8.09 -3.74
CA ALA A 94 12.75 9.02 -3.11
C ALA A 94 11.32 8.48 -2.99
N ALA A 95 11.00 7.33 -3.60
CA ALA A 95 9.64 6.80 -3.67
C ALA A 95 9.00 6.63 -2.28
N GLY A 96 9.67 5.95 -1.35
CA GLY A 96 9.13 5.70 -0.01
C GLY A 96 8.78 6.99 0.75
N GLY A 97 9.61 8.03 0.63
CA GLY A 97 9.34 9.33 1.27
C GLY A 97 8.13 10.05 0.66
N LEU A 98 8.04 10.09 -0.66
CA LEU A 98 6.91 10.73 -1.35
C LEU A 98 5.59 9.99 -1.11
N GLU A 99 5.63 8.66 -1.09
CA GLU A 99 4.47 7.81 -0.80
C GLU A 99 4.02 7.95 0.66
N ALA A 100 4.97 8.04 1.61
CA ALA A 100 4.66 8.33 3.01
C ALA A 100 4.01 9.70 3.18
N ILE A 101 4.54 10.75 2.51
CA ILE A 101 3.92 12.08 2.53
C ILE A 101 2.50 12.02 1.97
N ALA A 102 2.27 11.34 0.84
CA ALA A 102 0.94 11.18 0.27
C ALA A 102 -0.02 10.48 1.24
N THR A 103 0.42 9.43 1.92
CA THR A 103 -0.36 8.71 2.94
C THR A 103 -0.68 9.59 4.15
N VAL A 104 0.28 10.37 4.66
CA VAL A 104 0.02 11.33 5.75
C VAL A 104 -0.98 12.40 5.31
N LYS A 105 -0.87 12.92 4.08
CA LYS A 105 -1.85 13.87 3.53
C LYS A 105 -3.23 13.25 3.40
N ALA A 106 -3.33 11.97 3.03
CA ALA A 106 -4.59 11.24 2.99
C ALA A 106 -5.24 11.15 4.37
N ILE A 107 -4.47 10.86 5.43
CA ILE A 107 -4.96 10.85 6.81
C ILE A 107 -5.42 12.25 7.25
N GLN A 108 -4.62 13.29 6.96
CA GLN A 108 -4.92 14.66 7.38
C GLN A 108 -6.17 15.23 6.70
N THR A 109 -6.33 14.96 5.41
CA THR A 109 -7.42 15.54 4.60
C THR A 109 -8.65 14.64 4.58
N GLY A 110 -8.49 13.36 4.86
CA GLY A 110 -9.52 12.33 4.66
C GLY A 110 -9.79 12.04 3.18
N TRP A 111 -8.92 12.46 2.26
CA TRP A 111 -9.09 12.26 0.82
C TRP A 111 -7.93 11.46 0.22
N LEU A 112 -8.27 10.49 -0.62
CA LEU A 112 -7.32 9.67 -1.36
C LEU A 112 -7.19 10.20 -2.78
N HIS A 113 -5.95 10.34 -3.27
CA HIS A 113 -5.72 10.67 -4.67
C HIS A 113 -6.10 9.48 -5.58
N PRO A 114 -6.45 9.73 -6.85
CA PRO A 114 -6.74 8.65 -7.80
C PRO A 114 -5.47 7.89 -8.20
N THR A 115 -5.66 6.69 -8.75
CA THR A 115 -4.63 5.97 -9.51
C THR A 115 -4.87 6.22 -10.99
N LEU A 116 -3.88 6.79 -11.69
CA LEU A 116 -3.98 7.05 -13.13
C LEU A 116 -3.57 5.81 -13.96
N ASN A 117 -3.79 5.88 -15.28
CA ASN A 117 -3.35 4.88 -16.27
C ASN A 117 -3.98 3.48 -16.13
N GLN A 118 -5.11 3.38 -15.44
CA GLN A 118 -5.93 2.17 -15.33
C GLN A 118 -7.01 2.20 -16.42
N PHE A 119 -6.72 1.65 -17.60
CA PHE A 119 -7.65 1.68 -18.74
C PHE A 119 -8.92 0.82 -18.55
N VAL A 120 -8.95 -0.04 -17.52
CA VAL A 120 -10.06 -0.96 -17.25
C VAL A 120 -11.01 -0.46 -16.15
N CYS A 121 -10.67 0.65 -15.48
CA CYS A 121 -11.53 1.26 -14.46
C CYS A 121 -11.46 2.79 -14.57
N PHE A 122 -12.41 3.39 -15.30
CA PHE A 122 -12.55 4.85 -15.47
C PHE A 122 -13.04 5.51 -14.17
N ILE A 123 -12.21 5.48 -13.15
CA ILE A 123 -12.52 6.00 -11.83
C ILE A 123 -11.40 6.97 -11.48
N HIS A 124 -11.51 8.20 -12.00
CA HIS A 124 -10.88 9.37 -11.38
C HIS A 124 -11.67 9.74 -10.11
N VAL A 125 -11.85 8.78 -9.20
CA VAL A 125 -12.61 9.01 -7.97
C VAL A 125 -11.62 9.36 -6.88
N LEU A 126 -11.76 10.59 -6.41
CA LEU A 126 -11.29 10.97 -5.08
C LEU A 126 -12.15 10.22 -4.08
N TYR A 127 -11.54 9.27 -3.37
CA TYR A 127 -12.23 8.55 -2.30
C TYR A 127 -12.09 9.32 -0.99
N LYS A 128 -13.15 9.37 -0.20
CA LYS A 128 -13.08 9.86 1.17
C LYS A 128 -12.74 8.69 2.09
N LEU A 129 -11.64 8.78 2.83
CA LEU A 129 -11.09 7.70 3.66
C LEU A 129 -12.12 7.18 4.66
N ASN A 130 -12.84 8.09 5.33
CA ASN A 130 -13.84 7.78 6.37
C ASN A 130 -15.28 7.70 5.85
N SER A 131 -15.49 7.49 4.55
CA SER A 131 -16.82 7.25 3.98
C SER A 131 -17.07 5.74 3.82
N PRO A 132 -18.32 5.27 4.10
CA PRO A 132 -18.72 3.89 3.92
C PRO A 132 -18.61 3.45 2.46
#